data_AF-A0A7X8SKY4-F1
#
_entry.id   AF-A0A7X8SKY4-F1
#
_cell.length_a   1.000
_cell.length_b   1.000
_cell.length_c   1.000
_cell.angle_alpha   90.00
_cell.angle_beta   90.00
_cell.angle_gamma   90.00
#
_symmetry.space_group_name_H-M   'P 1'
#
loop_
_entity.id
_entity.type
_entity.pdbx_description
1 polymer ?
#
loop_
_entity_poly.entity_id
_entity_poly.type
_entity_poly.pdbx_seq_one_letter_code
_entity_poly.pdbx_strand_id
1 'polypeptide(L)'
;MNLKTTLLGLLLTVLSFSTFAQDVPAPTDWQRENTSEYIAFVGEKWDLSESQKTELYDLRLDVMTHVAHYKKLAKDGDLTPQESKAKIQNHSKKINKEISELTGKDWKQINKINQEFWKHIESK
;
A
#
# COMPACT_ATOMS: atom_id res chain seq x y z
N MET A 1 -6.80 26.73 45.31
CA MET A 1 -5.45 26.59 44.71
C MET A 1 -4.76 25.47 45.49
N ASN A 2 -4.36 24.31 44.94
CA ASN A 2 -3.93 24.01 43.59
C ASN A 2 -4.35 22.59 43.13
N LEU A 3 -5.08 22.58 42.02
CA LEU A 3 -5.46 21.46 41.16
C LEU A 3 -4.25 20.88 40.39
N LYS A 4 -3.08 20.75 41.03
CA LYS A 4 -1.79 20.56 40.33
C LYS A 4 -1.14 19.17 40.47
N THR A 5 -1.74 18.22 41.18
CA THR A 5 -1.05 16.95 41.51
C THR A 5 -1.68 15.67 40.95
N THR A 6 -2.72 15.78 40.12
CA THR A 6 -3.28 14.65 39.36
C THR A 6 -3.34 14.93 37.86
N LEU A 7 -2.26 15.54 37.35
CA LEU A 7 -1.98 15.68 35.91
C LEU A 7 -0.60 15.08 35.55
N LEU A 8 -0.18 14.05 36.30
CA LEU A 8 1.08 13.33 36.10
C LEU A 8 0.86 11.98 35.39
N GLY A 9 0.00 11.97 34.37
CA GLY A 9 -0.30 10.80 33.54
C GLY A 9 -0.56 11.15 32.08
N LEU A 10 -0.10 12.32 31.64
CA LEU A 10 -0.30 12.83 30.29
C LEU A 10 0.91 13.67 29.86
N LEU A 11 2.08 13.05 29.65
CA LEU A 11 3.12 13.57 28.76
C LEU A 11 4.30 12.59 28.60
N LEU A 12 4.09 11.45 27.94
CA LEU A 12 5.18 10.71 27.30
C LEU A 12 4.86 10.54 25.81
N THR A 13 4.52 11.66 25.18
CA THR A 13 4.74 11.91 23.76
C THR A 13 6.23 12.11 23.55
N VAL A 14 6.96 11.02 23.38
CA VAL A 14 8.06 11.01 22.41
C VAL A 14 7.62 10.04 21.34
N LEU A 15 6.76 10.57 20.46
CA LEU A 15 6.61 10.07 19.11
C LEU A 15 7.95 10.28 18.42
N SER A 16 8.86 9.33 18.61
CA SER A 16 10.02 9.12 17.76
C SER A 16 9.51 8.65 16.40
N PHE A 17 8.85 9.54 15.66
CA PHE A 17 8.79 9.44 14.21
C PHE A 17 10.16 9.88 13.69
N SER A 18 11.20 9.11 13.99
CA SER A 18 12.37 9.08 13.15
C SER A 18 11.85 8.76 11.76
N THR A 19 12.09 9.69 10.85
CA THR A 19 11.81 9.61 9.43
C THR A 19 12.47 8.36 8.87
N PHE A 20 11.75 7.24 8.87
CA PHE A 20 12.14 6.05 8.13
C PHE A 20 11.81 6.30 6.66
N ALA A 21 12.63 7.12 6.02
CA ALA A 21 13.09 6.81 4.67
C ALA A 21 14.06 5.61 4.82
N GLN A 22 13.55 4.45 5.23
CA GLN A 22 14.28 3.21 5.04
C GLN A 22 14.18 2.92 3.55
N ASP A 23 15.32 2.65 2.90
CA ASP A 23 15.37 2.34 1.47
C ASP A 23 14.43 1.17 1.19
N VAL A 24 13.30 1.46 0.56
CA VAL A 24 12.38 0.44 0.08
C VAL A 24 13.14 -0.33 -0.99
N PRO A 25 13.31 -1.66 -0.83
CA PRO A 25 14.11 -2.44 -1.75
C PRO A 25 13.52 -2.37 -3.15
N ALA A 26 14.37 -2.57 -4.15
CA ALA A 26 13.89 -2.73 -5.52
C ALA A 26 12.87 -3.88 -5.61
N PRO A 27 11.88 -3.79 -6.52
CA PRO A 27 10.88 -4.85 -6.67
C PRO A 27 11.53 -6.19 -7.02
N THR A 28 10.99 -7.29 -6.53
CA THR A 28 11.40 -8.63 -6.96
C THR A 28 10.80 -8.96 -8.33
N ASP A 29 11.34 -9.98 -9.00
CA ASP A 29 10.81 -10.42 -10.31
C ASP A 29 9.36 -10.87 -10.19
N TRP A 30 9.00 -11.59 -9.13
CA TRP A 30 7.61 -11.94 -8.84
C TRP A 30 6.69 -10.72 -8.71
N GLN A 31 7.15 -9.63 -8.08
CA GLN A 31 6.35 -8.40 -7.98
C GLN A 31 6.14 -7.75 -9.35
N ARG A 32 7.16 -7.75 -10.21
CA ARG A 32 7.06 -7.24 -11.59
C ARG A 32 6.11 -8.09 -12.42
N GLU A 33 6.26 -9.41 -12.37
CA GLU A 33 5.41 -10.37 -13.10
C GLU A 33 3.96 -10.29 -12.66
N ASN A 34 3.69 -10.30 -11.34
CA ASN A 34 2.34 -10.14 -10.81
C ASN A 34 1.70 -8.81 -11.24
N THR A 35 2.49 -7.73 -11.27
CA THR A 35 2.02 -6.43 -11.73
C THR A 35 1.72 -6.46 -13.22
N SER A 36 2.58 -7.04 -14.06
CA SER A 36 2.33 -7.20 -15.49
C SER A 36 1.05 -8.01 -15.76
N GLU A 37 0.86 -9.13 -15.06
CA GLU A 37 -0.37 -9.93 -15.18
C GLU A 37 -1.61 -9.15 -14.75
N TYR A 38 -1.51 -8.34 -13.69
CA TYR A 38 -2.60 -7.48 -13.27
C TYR A 38 -2.95 -6.43 -14.32
N ILE A 39 -1.96 -5.79 -14.95
CA ILE A 39 -2.21 -4.79 -15.99
C ILE A 39 -2.88 -5.43 -17.21
N ALA A 40 -2.45 -6.63 -17.62
CA ALA A 40 -3.12 -7.38 -18.67
C ALA A 40 -4.59 -7.69 -18.28
N PHE A 41 -4.80 -8.22 -17.08
CA PHE A 41 -6.13 -8.57 -16.56
C PHE A 41 -7.08 -7.36 -16.47
N VAL A 42 -6.58 -6.23 -15.99
CA VAL A 42 -7.36 -4.99 -15.91
C VAL A 42 -7.60 -4.42 -17.29
N GLY A 43 -6.63 -4.47 -18.19
CA GLY A 43 -6.75 -3.99 -19.57
C GLY A 43 -7.80 -4.71 -20.40
N GLU A 44 -8.15 -5.95 -20.06
CA GLU A 44 -9.27 -6.69 -20.67
C GLU A 44 -10.65 -6.23 -20.17
N LYS A 45 -10.69 -5.58 -19.00
CA LYS A 45 -11.95 -5.26 -18.29
C LYS A 45 -12.26 -3.77 -18.27
N TRP A 46 -11.22 -2.95 -18.28
CA TRP A 46 -11.32 -1.49 -18.28
C TRP A 46 -10.73 -0.96 -19.59
N ASP A 47 -11.43 0.01 -20.18
CA ASP A 47 -10.95 0.75 -21.34
C ASP A 47 -9.89 1.76 -20.89
N LEU A 48 -8.63 1.30 -20.83
CA LEU A 48 -7.46 2.08 -20.44
C LEU A 48 -6.55 2.28 -21.66
N SER A 49 -6.06 3.49 -21.84
CA SER A 49 -4.99 3.77 -22.80
C SER A 49 -3.67 3.09 -22.38
N GLU A 50 -2.73 2.95 -23.31
CA GLU A 50 -1.40 2.42 -22.99
C GLU A 50 -0.63 3.29 -21.99
N SER A 51 -0.85 4.61 -22.00
CA SER A 51 -0.29 5.51 -20.99
C SER A 51 -0.89 5.24 -19.61
N GLN A 52 -2.21 5.05 -19.52
CA GLN A 52 -2.86 4.70 -18.25
C GLN A 52 -2.41 3.33 -17.73
N LYS A 53 -2.20 2.35 -18.62
CA LYS A 53 -1.66 1.03 -18.24
C LYS A 53 -0.24 1.13 -17.68
N THR A 54 0.61 1.95 -18.30
CA THR A 54 1.99 2.18 -17.84
C THR A 54 2.01 2.85 -16.47
N GLU A 55 1.23 3.91 -16.27
CA GLU A 55 1.17 4.59 -14.97
C GLU A 55 0.54 3.70 -13.88
N LEU A 56 -0.50 2.92 -14.23
CA LEU A 56 -1.10 1.95 -13.32
C LEU A 56 -0.12 0.83 -12.94
N TYR A 57 0.78 0.44 -13.84
CA TYR A 57 1.85 -0.51 -13.56
C TYR A 57 2.74 0.01 -12.44
N ASP A 58 3.24 1.25 -12.59
CA ASP A 58 4.14 1.86 -11.61
C ASP A 58 3.46 2.01 -10.25
N LEU A 59 2.22 2.51 -10.22
CA LEU A 59 1.43 2.65 -8.99
C LEU A 59 1.19 1.32 -8.29
N ARG A 60 0.88 0.26 -9.03
CA ARG A 60 0.66 -1.06 -8.42
C ARG A 60 1.98 -1.67 -7.94
N LEU A 61 3.05 -1.55 -8.72
CA LEU A 61 4.37 -2.07 -8.35
C LEU A 61 4.86 -1.41 -7.06
N ASP A 62 4.62 -0.10 -6.92
CA ASP A 62 4.89 0.67 -5.71
C ASP A 62 4.18 0.09 -4.47
N VAL A 63 2.87 -0.17 -4.58
CA VAL A 63 2.08 -0.80 -3.49
C VAL A 63 2.63 -2.18 -3.16
N MET A 64 2.87 -3.03 -4.16
CA MET A 64 3.37 -4.39 -3.96
C MET A 64 4.72 -4.39 -3.23
N THR A 65 5.60 -3.47 -3.60
CA THR A 65 6.94 -3.32 -3.03
C THR A 65 6.88 -2.85 -1.58
N HIS A 66 6.12 -1.78 -1.31
CA HIS A 66 5.97 -1.23 0.04
C HIS A 66 5.24 -2.18 0.99
N VAL A 67 4.20 -2.88 0.53
CA VAL A 67 3.49 -3.87 1.36
C VAL A 67 4.42 -5.00 1.76
N ALA A 68 5.23 -5.53 0.84
CA ALA A 68 6.19 -6.57 1.15
C ALA A 68 7.26 -6.05 2.14
N HIS A 69 7.77 -4.85 1.92
CA HIS A 69 8.76 -4.22 2.78
C HIS A 69 8.25 -4.02 4.21
N TYR A 70 7.08 -3.41 4.40
CA TYR A 70 6.50 -3.18 5.74
C TYR A 70 6.15 -4.48 6.46
N LYS A 71 5.72 -5.53 5.74
CA LYS A 71 5.52 -6.86 6.32
C LYS A 71 6.84 -7.49 6.74
N LYS A 72 7.91 -7.31 5.96
CA LYS A 72 9.26 -7.79 6.31
C LYS A 72 9.78 -7.09 7.56
N LEU A 73 9.70 -5.77 7.64
CA LEU A 73 10.09 -5.01 8.84
C LEU A 73 9.32 -5.48 10.08
N ALA A 74 8.02 -5.79 9.95
CA ALA A 74 7.25 -6.34 11.06
C ALA A 74 7.70 -7.75 11.47
N LYS A 75 8.07 -8.59 10.49
CA LYS A 75 8.60 -9.93 10.73
C LYS A 75 9.97 -9.88 11.41
N ASP A 76 10.80 -8.92 11.02
CA ASP A 76 12.16 -8.76 11.54
C ASP A 76 12.18 -8.04 12.91
N GLY A 77 11.05 -7.46 13.33
CA GLY A 77 10.89 -6.79 14.63
C GLY A 77 11.14 -5.28 14.61
N ASP A 78 11.46 -4.71 13.45
CA ASP A 78 11.69 -3.27 13.26
C ASP A 78 10.40 -2.45 13.31
N LEU A 79 9.26 -3.09 13.05
CA LEU A 79 7.93 -2.52 13.24
C LEU A 79 7.07 -3.48 14.08
N THR A 80 6.16 -2.94 14.87
CA THR A 80 5.06 -3.74 15.40
C THR A 80 4.07 -4.11 14.27
N PRO A 81 3.27 -5.18 14.43
CA PRO A 81 2.20 -5.51 13.48
C PRO A 81 1.22 -4.35 13.24
N GLN A 82 0.93 -3.57 14.28
CA GLN A 82 0.03 -2.41 14.22
C GLN A 82 0.63 -1.27 13.40
N GLU A 83 1.92 -0.95 13.59
CA GLU A 83 2.62 0.07 12.82
C GLU A 83 2.74 -0.31 11.34
N SER A 84 3.08 -1.58 11.06
CA SER A 84 3.13 -2.11 9.69
C SER A 84 1.77 -2.00 9.01
N LYS A 85 0.68 -2.40 9.70
CA LYS A 85 -0.69 -2.24 9.21
C LYS A 85 -1.03 -0.78 8.92
N ALA A 86 -0.69 0.15 9.83
CA ALA A 86 -0.96 1.57 9.64
C ALA A 86 -0.18 2.16 8.46
N LYS A 87 1.10 1.79 8.27
CA LYS A 87 1.92 2.20 7.12
C LYS A 87 1.35 1.68 5.81
N ILE A 88 0.97 0.39 5.75
CA ILE A 88 0.30 -0.20 4.58
C ILE A 88 -0.99 0.56 4.25
N GLN A 89 -1.85 0.79 5.25
CA GLN A 89 -3.12 1.48 5.04
C GLN A 89 -2.92 2.91 4.52
N ASN A 90 -1.99 3.67 5.10
CA ASN A 90 -1.72 5.04 4.68
C ASN A 90 -1.14 5.11 3.27
N HIS A 91 -0.19 4.23 2.96
CA HIS A 91 0.43 4.17 1.64
C HIS A 91 -0.57 3.74 0.57
N SER A 92 -1.29 2.63 0.79
CA SER A 92 -2.34 2.17 -0.14
C SER A 92 -3.45 3.20 -0.31
N LYS A 93 -3.86 3.93 0.75
CA LYS A 93 -4.87 4.98 0.63
C LYS A 93 -4.44 6.10 -0.33
N LYS A 94 -3.17 6.52 -0.26
CA LYS A 94 -2.61 7.52 -1.18
C LYS A 94 -2.64 7.00 -2.62
N ILE A 95 -2.08 5.82 -2.86
CA ILE A 95 -2.02 5.25 -4.22
C ILE A 95 -3.40 4.93 -4.79
N ASN A 96 -4.35 4.45 -3.98
CA ASN A 96 -5.71 4.19 -4.46
C ASN A 96 -6.43 5.47 -4.92
N LYS A 97 -6.07 6.63 -4.33
CA LYS A 97 -6.57 7.92 -4.81
C LYS A 97 -6.01 8.23 -6.20
N GLU A 98 -4.71 8.05 -6.39
CA GLU A 98 -4.03 8.25 -7.68
C GLU A 98 -4.58 7.28 -8.75
N ILE A 99 -4.78 6.00 -8.41
CA ILE A 99 -5.43 5.03 -9.31
C ILE A 99 -6.85 5.47 -9.67
N SER A 100 -7.63 5.96 -8.70
CA SER A 100 -9.00 6.44 -8.95
C SER A 100 -9.01 7.65 -9.90
N GLU A 101 -8.08 8.58 -9.74
CA GLU A 101 -7.92 9.75 -10.63
C GLU A 101 -7.48 9.31 -12.04
N LEU A 102 -6.53 8.39 -12.13
CA LEU A 102 -6.00 7.84 -13.38
C LEU A 102 -7.05 7.08 -14.19
N THR A 103 -7.86 6.24 -13.52
CA THR A 103 -8.75 5.26 -14.18
C THR A 103 -10.22 5.69 -14.21
N GLY A 104 -10.57 6.75 -13.46
CA GLY A 104 -11.96 7.16 -13.24
C GLY A 104 -12.79 6.12 -12.48
N LYS A 105 -12.16 5.16 -11.79
CA LYS A 105 -12.83 4.10 -11.04
C LYS A 105 -12.85 4.41 -9.55
N ASP A 106 -14.00 4.20 -8.92
CA ASP A 106 -14.09 4.37 -7.47
C ASP A 106 -13.39 3.23 -6.71
N TRP A 107 -13.20 3.43 -5.40
CA TRP A 107 -12.60 2.43 -4.52
C TRP A 107 -13.30 1.06 -4.57
N LYS A 108 -14.63 1.01 -4.73
CA LYS A 108 -15.36 -0.26 -4.76
C LYS A 108 -15.03 -1.03 -6.03
N GLN A 109 -14.94 -0.35 -7.17
CA GLN A 109 -14.53 -0.93 -8.45
C GLN A 109 -13.09 -1.41 -8.41
N ILE A 110 -12.18 -0.59 -7.87
CA ILE A 110 -10.76 -0.97 -7.69
C ILE A 110 -10.62 -2.17 -6.74
N ASN A 111 -11.34 -2.18 -5.63
CA ASN A 111 -11.29 -3.32 -4.71
C ASN A 111 -11.88 -4.59 -5.35
N LYS A 112 -12.98 -4.47 -6.10
CA LYS A 112 -13.58 -5.60 -6.81
C LYS A 112 -12.62 -6.20 -7.84
N ILE A 113 -11.98 -5.38 -8.68
CA ILE A 113 -11.05 -5.87 -9.71
C ILE A 113 -9.84 -6.57 -9.07
N ASN A 114 -9.35 -6.04 -7.94
CA ASN A 114 -8.27 -6.66 -7.19
C ASN A 114 -8.67 -8.04 -6.66
N GLN A 115 -9.89 -8.18 -6.10
CA GLN A 115 -10.39 -9.47 -5.62
C GLN A 115 -10.57 -10.47 -6.77
N GLU A 116 -11.06 -10.03 -7.92
CA GLU A 116 -11.18 -10.88 -9.11
C GLU A 116 -9.81 -11.33 -9.61
N PHE A 117 -8.81 -10.45 -9.63
CA PHE A 117 -7.44 -10.78 -10.02
C PHE A 117 -6.81 -11.84 -9.10
N TRP A 118 -6.92 -11.70 -7.78
CA TRP A 118 -6.37 -12.69 -6.85
C TRP A 118 -7.00 -14.08 -7.04
N LYS A 119 -8.32 -14.13 -7.28
CA LYS A 119 -9.00 -15.39 -7.62
C LYS A 119 -8.53 -15.97 -8.96
N HIS A 120 -8.30 -15.12 -9.96
CA HIS A 120 -7.81 -15.54 -11.28
C HIS A 120 -6.45 -16.24 -11.16
N ILE A 121 -5.51 -15.65 -10.43
CA ILE A 121 -4.17 -16.24 -10.29
C ILE A 121 -4.13 -17.45 -9.36
N GLU A 122 -5.05 -17.56 -8.38
CA GLU A 122 -5.18 -18.75 -7.53
C GLU A 122 -5.76 -19.97 -8.27
N SER A 123 -6.48 -19.74 -9.38
CA SER A 123 -7.13 -20.78 -10.17
C SER A 123 -6.27 -21.37 -11.29
N LYS A 124 -5.07 -20.83 -11.50
CA LYS A 124 -4.07 -21.33 -12.46
C LYS A 124 -3.22 -22.43 -11.83
#